data_AF-A0A536VKU3-F1
#
_entry.id   AF-A0A536VKU3-F1
#
_cell.length_a   1.000
_cell.length_b   1.000
_cell.length_c   1.000
_cell.angle_alpha   90.00
_cell.angle_beta   90.00
_cell.angle_gamma   90.00
#
_symmetry.space_group_name_H-M   'P 1'
#
loop_
_entity.id
_entity.type
_entity.pdbx_description
1 polymer ?
#
loop_
_entity_poly.entity_id
_entity_poly.type
_entity_poly.pdbx_seq_one_letter_code
_entity_poly.pdbx_strand_id
1 'polypeptide(L)'
;SRLAALWHRDNAPSMASVRELDASSAKARVAFQSFGIRSGDGLEDAFSAMTREHIEAVIVVNSALIYLERRKIAELALKYRLPAIYGGAEYVDAGGLLAYGPSYPELFRHAAVYVDKILKGANPGDMPIEQPTTFELVINANTARALGIAIPPSILARANRVIQ
;
A
#
# COMPACT_ATOMS: atom_id res chain seq x y z
N SER A 1 -17.00 8.96 6.82
CA SER A 1 -15.67 9.13 6.21
C SER A 1 -15.69 8.77 4.73
N ARG A 2 -14.80 9.35 3.92
CA ARG A 2 -14.65 9.11 2.47
C ARG A 2 -13.24 8.63 2.14
N LEU A 3 -13.11 7.41 1.63
CA LEU A 3 -11.83 6.81 1.26
C LEU A 3 -11.72 6.65 -0.25
N ALA A 4 -10.50 6.80 -0.75
CA ALA A 4 -10.15 6.48 -2.12
C ALA A 4 -9.26 5.25 -2.20
N ALA A 5 -9.41 4.43 -3.25
CA ALA A 5 -8.35 3.54 -3.72
C ALA A 5 -7.63 4.16 -4.92
N LEU A 6 -6.30 4.27 -4.85
CA LEU A 6 -5.45 4.57 -6.01
C LEU A 6 -4.91 3.25 -6.57
N TRP A 7 -5.10 2.99 -7.86
CA TRP A 7 -4.76 1.69 -8.45
C TRP A 7 -4.35 1.77 -9.92
N HIS A 8 -3.65 0.75 -10.41
CA HIS A 8 -3.31 0.62 -11.83
C HIS A 8 -4.48 -0.03 -12.60
N ARG A 9 -5.13 0.75 -13.45
CA ARG A 9 -6.38 0.40 -14.15
C ARG A 9 -6.28 -0.85 -15.02
N ASP A 10 -5.18 -1.00 -15.73
CA ASP A 10 -5.01 -2.06 -16.73
C ASP A 10 -4.31 -3.31 -16.13
N ASN A 11 -4.26 -3.42 -14.80
CA ASN A 11 -3.70 -4.56 -14.06
C ASN A 11 -4.81 -5.37 -13.37
N ALA A 12 -5.08 -6.60 -13.85
CA ALA A 12 -6.16 -7.44 -13.34
C ALA A 12 -6.11 -7.70 -11.81
N PRO A 13 -4.94 -8.01 -11.19
CA PRO A 13 -4.82 -8.11 -9.74
C PRO A 13 -5.23 -6.84 -8.97
N SER A 14 -4.96 -5.65 -9.52
CA SER A 14 -5.38 -4.39 -8.89
C SER A 14 -6.90 -4.23 -8.91
N MET A 15 -7.58 -4.65 -9.98
CA MET A 15 -9.04 -4.63 -10.04
C MET A 15 -9.68 -5.55 -8.99
N ALA A 16 -9.11 -6.73 -8.76
CA ALA A 16 -9.58 -7.65 -7.71
C ALA A 16 -9.47 -7.01 -6.32
N SER A 17 -8.33 -6.36 -6.03
CA SER A 17 -8.10 -5.65 -4.76
C SER A 17 -9.10 -4.51 -4.54
N VAL A 18 -9.41 -3.73 -5.59
CA VAL A 18 -10.40 -2.64 -5.51
C VAL A 18 -11.79 -3.17 -5.20
N ARG A 19 -12.20 -4.31 -5.78
CA ARG A 19 -13.50 -4.93 -5.48
C ARG A 19 -13.59 -5.41 -4.04
N GLU A 20 -12.49 -5.95 -3.49
CA GLU A 20 -12.44 -6.36 -2.09
C GLU A 20 -12.50 -5.16 -1.13
N LEU A 21 -11.81 -4.07 -1.47
CA LEU A 21 -11.89 -2.82 -0.73
C LEU A 21 -13.30 -2.23 -0.76
N ASP A 22 -13.97 -2.26 -1.91
CA ASP A 22 -15.36 -1.81 -2.04
C ASP A 22 -16.30 -2.63 -1.14
N ALA A 23 -16.21 -3.96 -1.22
CA ALA A 23 -16.99 -4.86 -0.36
C ALA A 23 -16.72 -4.66 1.14
N SER A 24 -15.47 -4.35 1.51
CA SER A 24 -15.07 -4.08 2.90
C SER A 24 -15.53 -2.70 3.39
N SER A 25 -15.54 -1.70 2.51
CA SER A 25 -15.97 -0.34 2.82
C SER A 25 -17.46 -0.30 3.20
N ALA A 26 -18.29 -1.10 2.51
CA ALA A 26 -19.70 -1.27 2.83
C ALA A 26 -19.90 -1.81 4.26
N LYS A 27 -19.09 -2.80 4.67
CA LYS A 27 -19.14 -3.36 6.04
C LYS A 27 -18.67 -2.35 7.08
N ALA A 28 -17.67 -1.53 6.76
CA ALA A 28 -17.15 -0.48 7.62
C ALA A 28 -18.02 0.79 7.65
N ARG A 29 -19.05 0.88 6.80
CA ARG A 29 -19.91 2.08 6.61
C ARG A 29 -19.11 3.32 6.24
N VAL A 30 -18.12 3.13 5.39
CA VAL A 30 -17.25 4.20 4.86
C VAL A 30 -17.54 4.37 3.38
N ALA A 31 -17.72 5.61 2.93
CA ALA A 31 -17.91 5.88 1.51
C ALA A 31 -16.61 5.60 0.75
N PHE A 32 -16.70 4.91 -0.37
CA PHE A 32 -15.54 4.45 -1.14
C PHE A 32 -15.62 4.92 -2.59
N GLN A 33 -14.49 5.36 -3.12
CA GLN A 33 -14.32 5.69 -4.53
C GLN A 33 -12.99 5.12 -5.04
N SER A 34 -12.92 4.77 -6.32
CA SER A 34 -11.69 4.25 -6.90
C SER A 34 -11.17 5.17 -8.01
N PHE A 35 -9.86 5.39 -8.03
CA PHE A 35 -9.15 6.24 -8.96
C PHE A 35 -8.09 5.40 -9.68
N GLY A 36 -8.44 4.94 -10.88
CA GLY A 36 -7.56 4.07 -11.69
C GLY A 36 -6.73 4.87 -12.68
N ILE A 37 -5.40 4.78 -12.57
CA ILE A 37 -4.42 5.38 -13.48
C ILE A 37 -3.86 4.35 -14.46
N ARG A 38 -3.36 4.80 -15.62
CA ARG A 38 -2.68 3.95 -16.62
C ARG A 38 -1.16 4.18 -16.68
N SER A 39 -0.71 5.36 -16.27
CA SER A 39 0.70 5.75 -16.20
C SER A 39 0.91 6.72 -15.03
N GLY A 40 2.16 7.01 -14.71
CA GLY A 40 2.53 7.99 -13.69
C GLY A 40 2.08 9.42 -14.00
N ASP A 41 1.77 9.73 -15.27
CA ASP A 41 1.29 11.06 -15.68
C ASP A 41 -0.11 11.37 -15.12
N GLY A 42 -0.95 10.35 -14.96
CA GLY A 42 -2.31 10.50 -14.43
C GLY A 42 -2.38 10.70 -12.90
N LEU A 43 -1.26 10.72 -12.20
CA LEU A 43 -1.23 10.83 -10.73
C LEU A 43 -1.71 12.20 -10.24
N GLU A 44 -1.21 13.29 -10.81
CA GLU A 44 -1.59 14.64 -10.40
C GLU A 44 -3.11 14.84 -10.52
N ASP A 45 -3.67 14.43 -11.66
CA ASP A 45 -5.11 14.51 -11.92
C ASP A 45 -5.92 13.66 -10.94
N ALA A 46 -5.44 12.45 -10.61
CA ALA A 46 -6.09 11.58 -9.64
C ALA A 46 -6.14 12.23 -8.24
N PHE A 47 -5.03 12.77 -7.73
CA PHE A 47 -4.99 13.43 -6.42
C PHE A 47 -5.80 14.74 -6.40
N SER A 48 -5.76 15.51 -7.49
CA SER A 48 -6.60 16.68 -7.68
C SER A 48 -8.09 16.32 -7.64
N ALA A 49 -8.48 15.24 -8.32
CA ALA A 49 -9.86 14.74 -8.29
C ALA A 49 -10.28 14.26 -6.90
N MET A 50 -9.42 13.54 -6.17
CA MET A 50 -9.68 13.12 -4.79
C MET A 50 -9.97 14.32 -3.88
N THR A 51 -9.24 15.42 -4.05
CA THR A 51 -9.47 16.65 -3.27
C THR A 51 -10.83 17.28 -3.59
N ARG A 52 -11.20 17.37 -4.87
CA ARG A 52 -12.53 17.86 -5.30
C ARG A 52 -13.66 16.98 -4.78
N GLU A 53 -13.43 15.68 -4.71
CA GLU A 53 -14.36 14.68 -4.18
C GLU A 53 -14.34 14.59 -2.65
N HIS A 54 -13.64 15.49 -1.95
CA HIS A 54 -13.54 15.51 -0.48
C HIS A 54 -13.14 14.16 0.11
N ILE A 55 -12.22 13.45 -0.54
CA ILE A 55 -11.60 12.25 0.01
C ILE A 55 -10.79 12.64 1.25
N GLU A 56 -10.86 11.82 2.28
CA GLU A 56 -10.19 12.07 3.57
C GLU A 56 -8.92 11.24 3.74
N ALA A 57 -8.84 10.07 3.08
CA ALA A 57 -7.64 9.23 3.07
C ALA A 57 -7.60 8.30 1.85
N VAL A 58 -6.40 7.83 1.51
CA VAL A 58 -6.14 7.02 0.31
C VAL A 58 -5.55 5.67 0.70
N ILE A 59 -6.09 4.59 0.13
CA ILE A 59 -5.49 3.27 0.12
C ILE A 59 -4.78 3.09 -1.22
N VAL A 60 -3.47 2.88 -1.19
CA VAL A 60 -2.66 2.72 -2.41
C VAL A 60 -2.51 1.22 -2.71
N VAL A 61 -3.15 0.78 -3.79
CA VAL A 61 -3.17 -0.63 -4.20
C VAL A 61 -1.85 -0.98 -4.90
N ASN A 62 -1.18 -2.00 -4.39
CA ASN A 62 0.14 -2.40 -4.88
C ASN A 62 0.09 -2.88 -6.35
N SER A 63 1.06 -2.43 -7.14
CA SER A 63 1.35 -2.92 -8.50
C SER A 63 2.74 -2.43 -8.92
N ALA A 64 3.30 -2.97 -10.00
CA ALA A 64 4.60 -2.53 -10.50
C ALA A 64 4.64 -1.02 -10.83
N LEU A 65 3.59 -0.49 -11.50
CA LEU A 65 3.48 0.93 -11.81
C LEU A 65 3.47 1.79 -10.52
N ILE A 66 2.64 1.42 -9.55
CA ILE A 66 2.51 2.14 -8.29
C ILE A 66 3.81 2.11 -7.48
N TYR A 67 4.53 0.98 -7.50
CA TYR A 67 5.82 0.85 -6.85
C TYR A 67 6.90 1.74 -7.50
N LEU A 68 6.94 1.80 -8.83
CA LEU A 68 7.86 2.67 -9.57
C LEU A 68 7.62 4.15 -9.23
N GLU A 69 6.36 4.55 -9.11
CA GLU A 69 5.94 5.92 -8.82
C GLU A 69 5.87 6.26 -7.32
N ARG A 70 6.27 5.35 -6.42
CA ARG A 70 6.02 5.47 -4.97
C ARG A 70 6.47 6.80 -4.34
N ARG A 71 7.59 7.36 -4.79
CA ARG A 71 8.09 8.67 -4.31
C ARG A 71 7.14 9.79 -4.72
N LYS A 72 6.79 9.85 -6.01
CA LYS A 72 5.82 10.81 -6.55
C LYS A 72 4.47 10.68 -5.85
N ILE A 73 4.00 9.45 -5.61
CA ILE A 73 2.75 9.20 -4.87
C ILE A 73 2.82 9.74 -3.45
N ALA A 74 3.92 9.52 -2.73
CA ALA A 74 4.11 10.04 -1.37
C ALA A 74 4.16 11.58 -1.34
N GLU A 75 4.87 12.18 -2.29
CA GLU A 75 4.94 13.64 -2.46
C GLU A 75 3.57 14.24 -2.74
N LEU A 76 2.77 13.62 -3.62
CA LEU A 76 1.41 14.08 -3.93
C LEU A 76 0.46 13.89 -2.77
N ALA A 77 0.52 12.76 -2.06
CA ALA A 77 -0.27 12.54 -0.85
C ALA A 77 -0.01 13.65 0.18
N LEU A 78 1.25 14.04 0.37
CA LEU A 78 1.61 15.15 1.25
C LEU A 78 1.14 16.51 0.70
N LYS A 79 1.39 16.80 -0.59
CA LYS A 79 1.02 18.05 -1.27
C LYS A 79 -0.48 18.33 -1.16
N TYR A 80 -1.30 17.30 -1.39
CA TYR A 80 -2.77 17.39 -1.33
C TYR A 80 -3.34 17.16 0.07
N ARG A 81 -2.47 16.98 1.09
CA ARG A 81 -2.85 16.70 2.49
C ARG A 81 -3.77 15.49 2.64
N LEU A 82 -3.55 14.47 1.81
CA LEU A 82 -4.29 13.22 1.80
C LEU A 82 -3.46 12.13 2.50
N PRO A 83 -3.76 11.77 3.76
CA PRO A 83 -3.09 10.65 4.40
C PRO A 83 -3.30 9.36 3.62
N ALA A 84 -2.21 8.61 3.42
CA ALA A 84 -2.23 7.40 2.60
C ALA A 84 -1.66 6.20 3.35
N ILE A 85 -2.31 5.03 3.17
CA ILE A 85 -1.82 3.73 3.61
C ILE A 85 -1.33 2.90 2.42
N TYR A 86 -0.22 2.21 2.61
CA TYR A 86 0.47 1.42 1.59
C TYR A 86 0.64 -0.05 2.01
N GLY A 87 0.90 -0.92 1.04
CA GLY A 87 1.09 -2.37 1.25
C GLY A 87 2.53 -2.84 1.49
N GLY A 88 3.49 -1.93 1.70
CA GLY A 88 4.90 -2.28 1.91
C GLY A 88 5.71 -1.16 2.57
N ALA A 89 6.73 -1.53 3.34
CA ALA A 89 7.57 -0.59 4.08
C ALA A 89 8.34 0.39 3.17
N GLU A 90 8.63 -0.02 1.95
CA GLU A 90 9.39 0.73 0.94
C GLU A 90 8.67 2.01 0.50
N TYR A 91 7.35 2.05 0.65
CA TYR A 91 6.54 3.25 0.41
C TYR A 91 6.70 4.27 1.53
N VAL A 92 6.84 3.81 2.77
CA VAL A 92 7.11 4.66 3.95
C VAL A 92 8.51 5.24 3.85
N ASP A 93 9.49 4.40 3.47
CA ASP A 93 10.87 4.84 3.21
C ASP A 93 10.96 5.87 2.07
N ALA A 94 9.98 5.87 1.15
CA ALA A 94 9.84 6.85 0.08
C ALA A 94 9.08 8.13 0.50
N GLY A 95 8.72 8.28 1.78
CA GLY A 95 8.03 9.46 2.32
C GLY A 95 6.54 9.24 2.62
N GLY A 96 6.00 8.04 2.36
CA GLY A 96 4.61 7.70 2.67
C GLY A 96 4.32 7.71 4.17
N LEU A 97 3.04 7.89 4.54
CA LEU A 97 2.63 8.01 5.94
C LEU A 97 2.77 6.71 6.73
N LEU A 98 2.11 5.63 6.31
CA LEU A 98 2.22 4.33 6.99
C LEU A 98 1.93 3.17 6.04
N ALA A 99 2.54 2.03 6.30
CA ALA A 99 2.29 0.80 5.57
C ALA A 99 1.95 -0.34 6.52
N TYR A 100 1.06 -1.20 6.06
CA TYR A 100 0.79 -2.48 6.69
C TYR A 100 0.73 -3.55 5.61
N GLY A 101 1.64 -4.52 5.68
CA GLY A 101 1.77 -5.53 4.65
C GLY A 101 2.82 -6.60 4.99
N PRO A 102 3.00 -7.60 4.11
CA PRO A 102 3.99 -8.63 4.32
C PRO A 102 5.41 -8.06 4.29
N SER A 103 6.32 -8.67 5.04
CA SER A 103 7.74 -8.33 4.98
C SER A 103 8.37 -8.89 3.70
N TYR A 104 8.67 -8.04 2.72
CA TYR A 104 9.32 -8.45 1.46
C TYR A 104 10.69 -9.13 1.69
N PRO A 105 11.56 -8.67 2.60
CA PRO A 105 12.80 -9.38 2.90
C PRO A 105 12.57 -10.82 3.40
N GLU A 106 11.57 -11.04 4.25
CA GLU A 106 11.18 -12.40 4.67
C GLU A 106 10.64 -13.21 3.49
N LEU A 107 9.75 -12.62 2.66
CA LEU A 107 9.23 -13.28 1.47
C LEU A 107 10.32 -13.73 0.51
N PHE A 108 11.34 -12.90 0.27
CA PHE A 108 12.46 -13.28 -0.60
C PHE A 108 13.34 -14.36 0.01
N ARG A 109 13.54 -14.35 1.34
CA ARG A 109 14.24 -15.46 2.03
C ARG A 109 13.47 -16.77 1.95
N HIS A 110 12.15 -16.73 2.12
CA HIS A 110 11.27 -17.89 1.91
C HIS A 110 11.31 -18.37 0.45
N ALA A 111 11.28 -17.46 -0.53
CA ALA A 111 11.40 -17.81 -1.95
C ALA A 111 12.75 -18.49 -2.27
N ALA A 112 13.85 -18.11 -1.63
CA ALA A 112 15.15 -18.75 -1.81
C ALA A 112 15.13 -20.24 -1.40
N VAL A 113 14.33 -20.61 -0.40
CA VAL A 113 14.12 -22.02 -0.02
C VAL A 113 13.44 -22.80 -1.14
N TYR A 114 12.48 -22.19 -1.85
CA TYR A 114 11.84 -22.81 -3.00
C TYR A 114 12.84 -23.02 -4.13
N VAL A 115 13.65 -21.99 -4.43
CA VAL A 115 14.70 -22.08 -5.45
C VAL A 115 15.70 -23.20 -5.11
N ASP A 116 16.17 -23.29 -3.87
CA ASP A 116 17.09 -24.36 -3.43
C ASP A 116 16.49 -25.77 -3.63
N LYS A 117 15.22 -25.98 -3.26
CA LYS A 117 14.52 -27.26 -3.47
C LYS A 117 14.42 -27.61 -4.95
N ILE A 118 14.07 -26.65 -5.80
CA ILE A 118 13.94 -26.85 -7.25
C ILE A 118 15.31 -27.21 -7.85
N LEU A 119 16.37 -26.49 -7.49
CA LEU A 119 17.73 -26.77 -7.95
C LEU A 119 18.24 -28.15 -7.47
N LYS A 120 17.69 -28.68 -6.38
CA LYS A 120 17.94 -30.04 -5.87
C LYS A 120 17.03 -31.11 -6.49
N GLY A 121 16.17 -30.76 -7.45
CA GLY A 121 15.34 -31.70 -8.20
C GLY A 121 13.88 -31.81 -7.74
N ALA A 122 13.41 -30.96 -6.82
CA ALA A 122 11.98 -30.91 -6.51
C ALA A 122 11.18 -30.39 -7.72
N ASN A 123 10.04 -31.02 -8.00
CA ASN A 123 9.13 -30.58 -9.06
C ASN A 123 8.31 -29.36 -8.58
N PRO A 124 8.37 -28.19 -9.25
CA PRO A 124 7.61 -27.01 -8.87
C PRO A 124 6.09 -27.25 -8.79
N GLY A 125 5.54 -28.15 -9.60
CA GLY A 125 4.11 -28.45 -9.60
C GLY A 125 3.59 -29.14 -8.33
N ASP A 126 4.48 -29.77 -7.57
CA ASP A 126 4.15 -30.49 -6.33
C ASP A 126 4.43 -29.65 -5.07
N MET A 127 5.05 -28.48 -5.24
CA MET A 127 5.37 -27.58 -4.14
C MET A 127 4.15 -26.73 -3.78
N PRO A 128 3.79 -26.61 -2.48
CA PRO A 128 2.63 -25.82 -2.08
C PRO A 128 2.83 -24.32 -2.37
N ILE A 129 1.73 -23.59 -2.60
CA ILE A 129 1.78 -22.13 -2.61
C ILE A 129 1.66 -21.65 -1.16
N GLU A 130 2.70 -21.02 -0.63
CA GLU A 130 2.73 -20.48 0.72
C GLU A 130 2.19 -19.03 0.79
N GLN A 131 1.55 -18.69 1.91
CA GLN A 131 1.13 -17.34 2.23
C GLN A 131 2.16 -16.64 3.12
N PRO A 132 2.27 -15.30 3.09
CA PRO A 132 3.13 -14.56 4.00
C PRO A 132 2.76 -14.85 5.46
N THR A 133 3.76 -15.13 6.30
CA THR A 133 3.59 -15.35 7.74
C THR A 133 4.03 -14.14 8.58
N THR A 134 4.86 -13.27 8.01
CA THR A 134 5.40 -12.09 8.69
C THR A 134 4.84 -10.82 8.07
N PHE A 135 4.20 -10.00 8.91
CA PHE A 135 3.64 -8.71 8.54
C PHE A 135 4.28 -7.61 9.37
N GLU A 136 4.42 -6.44 8.76
CA GLU A 136 5.02 -5.28 9.38
C GLU A 136 4.08 -4.08 9.30
N LEU A 137 3.91 -3.40 10.44
CA LEU A 137 3.38 -2.05 10.52
C LEU A 137 4.55 -1.07 10.59
N VAL A 138 4.68 -0.23 9.57
CA VAL A 138 5.72 0.80 9.49
C VAL A 138 5.07 2.18 9.43
N ILE A 139 5.57 3.12 10.21
CA ILE A 139 4.99 4.46 10.38
C ILE A 139 6.05 5.53 10.16
N ASN A 140 5.71 6.58 9.42
CA ASN A 140 6.52 7.78 9.24
C ASN A 140 6.06 8.91 10.16
N ALA A 141 6.82 9.19 11.21
CA ALA A 141 6.51 10.25 12.16
C ALA A 141 6.68 11.66 11.56
N ASN A 142 7.59 11.84 10.60
CA ASN A 142 7.73 13.11 9.88
C ASN A 142 6.51 13.41 9.04
N THR A 143 6.08 12.46 8.21
CA THR A 143 4.91 12.62 7.34
C THR A 143 3.65 12.82 8.18
N ALA A 144 3.51 12.10 9.31
CA ALA A 144 2.42 12.33 10.23
C ALA A 144 2.38 13.76 10.78
N ARG A 145 3.52 14.30 11.23
CA ARG A 145 3.64 15.71 11.67
C ARG A 145 3.29 16.69 10.56
N ALA A 146 3.82 16.47 9.36
CA ALA A 146 3.59 17.35 8.20
C ALA A 146 2.11 17.36 7.76
N LEU A 147 1.40 16.25 7.96
CA LEU A 147 -0.05 16.12 7.74
C LEU A 147 -0.90 16.60 8.94
N GLY A 148 -0.29 16.93 10.08
CA GLY A 148 -1.00 17.31 11.30
C GLY A 148 -1.74 16.14 11.98
N ILE A 149 -1.28 14.90 11.77
CA ILE A 149 -1.91 13.68 12.29
C ILE A 149 -1.22 13.25 13.57
N ALA A 150 -1.98 13.24 14.67
CA ALA A 150 -1.54 12.66 15.93
C ALA A 150 -1.75 11.13 15.89
N ILE A 151 -0.65 10.38 15.87
CA ILE A 151 -0.71 8.92 15.89
C ILE A 151 -0.87 8.44 17.34
N PRO A 152 -1.92 7.65 17.66
CA PRO A 152 -2.12 7.17 19.02
C PRO A 152 -0.94 6.33 19.54
N PRO A 153 -0.54 6.47 20.82
CA PRO A 153 0.53 5.66 21.41
C PRO A 153 0.30 4.15 21.29
N SER A 154 -0.96 3.70 21.33
CA SER A 154 -1.33 2.29 21.15
C SER A 154 -1.04 1.76 19.75
N ILE A 155 -1.01 2.62 18.73
CA ILE A 155 -0.64 2.27 17.36
C ILE A 155 0.89 2.28 17.21
N LEU A 156 1.56 3.30 17.76
CA LEU A 156 3.02 3.37 17.78
C LEU A 156 3.64 2.16 18.49
N ALA A 157 3.07 1.72 19.61
CA ALA A 157 3.53 0.56 20.35
C ALA A 157 3.40 -0.76 19.58
N ARG A 158 2.55 -0.83 18.55
CA ARG A 158 2.39 -2.00 17.67
C ARG A 158 3.23 -1.90 16.40
N ALA A 159 3.82 -0.74 16.10
CA ALA A 159 4.61 -0.57 14.91
C ALA A 159 5.91 -1.36 15.03
N ASN A 160 6.20 -2.17 14.02
CA ASN A 160 7.48 -2.86 13.89
C ASN A 160 8.61 -1.84 13.68
N ARG A 161 8.31 -0.73 12.98
CA ARG A 161 9.27 0.35 12.74
C ARG A 161 8.58 1.72 12.71
N VAL A 162 9.18 2.69 13.36
CA VAL A 162 8.81 4.11 13.26
C VAL A 162 10.00 4.86 12.70
N ILE A 163 9.85 5.49 11.53
CA ILE A 163 10.89 6.30 10.90
C ILE A 163 10.68 7.78 11.21
N GLN A 164 11.79 8.51 11.34
CA GLN A 164 11.86 9.91 11.78
C GLN A 164 12.38 10.85 10.72
#